data_AF-A0A1M6VBT8-F1
#
_entry.id   AF-A0A1M6VBT8-F1
#
_cell.length_a   1.000
_cell.length_b   1.000
_cell.length_c   1.000
_cell.angle_alpha   90.00
_cell.angle_beta   90.00
_cell.angle_gamma   90.00
#
_symmetry.space_group_name_H-M   'P 1'
#
loop_
_entity.id
_entity.type
_entity.pdbx_description
1 polymer ?
#
loop_
_entity_poly.entity_id
_entity_poly.type
_entity_poly.pdbx_seq_one_letter_code
_entity_poly.pdbx_strand_id
1 'polypeptide(L)'
;MKFGLLKAFVLGSVVPLAVALNACGDDSSSTSGPVNNDGFRGGIPDTVETFVELSNYDCGKSLRCVTTYLVEYHGKAVCDGENGWVFSPLVEKMGCDFFTESGHFREEEFSSSSTELVPDPNLETEESSVSSSKGAWAYLNPDIDYSEFTDARDGQVYKTLSTSTQTWMAQNLNYDPGDVSDMGEYAWSGCYNNKADSCSKYGRLYTWQVAMNNADCAHGKECKPNGFVQGVCPSGWHLPSLYEYEVLINNFDSKFGYNHTIEALSSTAGKYLRSMTGWDSSGNGTDSSGFSALPAGYRNYHGDFYDAGRYATFWSASEFNSTDAYYLRLYYNMDDVILNYRDKGNVFSVRCFKDN
;
A
#
# COMPACT_ATOMS: atom_id res chain seq x y z
N MET A 1 -72.76 -5.30 -17.12
CA MET A 1 -72.46 -5.18 -18.58
C MET A 1 -71.07 -5.79 -18.75
N LYS A 2 -70.92 -6.98 -19.36
CA LYS A 2 -70.66 -7.22 -20.81
C LYS A 2 -69.43 -6.47 -21.34
N PHE A 3 -68.50 -7.04 -22.11
CA PHE A 3 -68.00 -8.44 -22.31
C PHE A 3 -66.83 -8.32 -23.32
N GLY A 4 -65.77 -9.15 -23.27
CA GLY A 4 -64.75 -9.13 -24.34
C GLY A 4 -63.48 -9.95 -24.07
N LEU A 5 -63.39 -11.15 -24.65
CA LEU A 5 -62.20 -12.00 -24.71
C LEU A 5 -61.86 -12.36 -26.17
N LEU A 6 -60.63 -12.84 -26.39
CA LEU A 6 -60.18 -13.73 -27.50
C LEU A 6 -60.02 -13.05 -28.90
N LYS A 7 -58.90 -13.19 -29.64
CA LYS A 7 -58.21 -14.44 -30.06
C LYS A 7 -56.74 -14.21 -30.49
N ALA A 8 -55.98 -15.31 -30.57
CA ALA A 8 -54.64 -15.39 -31.18
C ALA A 8 -54.68 -15.75 -32.67
N PHE A 9 -53.54 -15.60 -33.36
CA PHE A 9 -53.22 -16.32 -34.61
C PHE A 9 -51.73 -16.68 -34.67
N VAL A 10 -51.42 -17.84 -35.26
CA VAL A 10 -50.08 -18.43 -35.42
C VAL A 10 -49.93 -18.89 -36.87
N LEU A 11 -48.75 -18.65 -37.46
CA LEU A 11 -48.14 -19.25 -38.67
C LEU A 11 -46.74 -18.61 -38.80
N GLY A 12 -45.61 -19.25 -39.15
CA GLY A 12 -45.34 -20.65 -39.50
C GLY A 12 -44.25 -20.76 -40.59
N SER A 13 -42.97 -20.95 -40.23
CA SER A 13 -41.81 -21.44 -41.03
C SER A 13 -40.55 -21.48 -40.13
N VAL A 14 -39.57 -22.41 -40.12
CA VAL A 14 -39.21 -23.66 -40.86
C VAL A 14 -38.13 -23.57 -41.96
N VAL A 15 -36.84 -23.74 -41.55
CA VAL A 15 -35.75 -24.54 -42.22
C VAL A 15 -35.14 -23.97 -43.55
N PRO A 16 -33.86 -24.21 -43.96
CA PRO A 16 -32.89 -25.22 -43.51
C PRO A 16 -31.46 -24.79 -43.08
N LEU A 17 -30.79 -25.79 -42.53
CA LEU A 17 -29.35 -25.96 -42.29
C LEU A 17 -28.55 -26.12 -43.60
N ALA A 18 -27.30 -25.64 -43.65
CA ALA A 18 -26.31 -26.06 -44.65
C ALA A 18 -24.91 -26.17 -44.01
N VAL A 19 -24.28 -27.34 -44.15
CA VAL A 19 -22.91 -27.63 -43.71
C VAL A 19 -22.04 -27.78 -44.96
N ALA A 20 -20.84 -27.20 -44.94
CA ALA A 20 -19.78 -27.52 -45.91
C ALA A 20 -18.44 -27.65 -45.17
N LEU A 21 -17.82 -28.82 -45.30
CA LEU A 21 -16.45 -29.09 -44.86
C LEU A 21 -15.48 -28.72 -45.99
N ASN A 22 -14.28 -28.25 -45.62
CA ASN A 22 -13.05 -28.53 -46.38
C ASN A 22 -11.85 -28.42 -45.43
N ALA A 23 -10.78 -29.16 -45.74
CA ALA A 23 -9.72 -29.48 -44.79
C ALA A 23 -8.30 -29.23 -45.35
N CYS A 24 -7.36 -29.10 -44.40
CA CYS A 24 -5.91 -29.27 -44.49
C CYS A 24 -5.08 -28.37 -45.43
N GLY A 25 -3.99 -27.86 -44.87
CA GLY A 25 -2.89 -27.19 -45.56
C GLY A 25 -1.88 -26.70 -44.53
N ASP A 26 -0.90 -27.54 -44.19
CA ASP A 26 0.27 -27.12 -43.41
C ASP A 26 1.11 -26.16 -44.25
N ASP A 27 1.70 -25.14 -43.61
CA ASP A 27 2.99 -24.63 -44.06
C ASP A 27 3.78 -23.99 -42.90
N SER A 28 5.00 -24.49 -42.71
CA SER A 28 5.92 -24.02 -41.67
C SER A 28 6.67 -22.78 -42.16
N SER A 29 6.57 -21.66 -41.44
CA SER A 29 7.49 -20.52 -41.65
C SER A 29 8.13 -20.10 -40.33
N SER A 30 9.38 -20.53 -40.16
CA SER A 30 10.27 -20.05 -39.11
C SER A 30 10.82 -18.67 -39.50
N THR A 31 10.43 -17.62 -38.78
CA THR A 31 11.08 -16.30 -38.85
C THR A 31 12.01 -16.11 -37.66
N SER A 32 13.30 -16.33 -37.88
CA SER A 32 14.37 -15.94 -36.96
C SER A 32 14.52 -14.41 -36.94
N GLY A 33 14.03 -13.76 -35.89
CA GLY A 33 14.34 -12.37 -35.51
C GLY A 33 15.47 -12.30 -34.48
N PRO A 34 16.13 -11.14 -34.30
CA PRO A 34 17.39 -11.06 -33.57
C PRO A 34 17.24 -11.20 -32.05
N VAL A 35 18.25 -11.81 -31.42
CA VAL A 35 18.39 -11.89 -29.97
C VAL A 35 18.84 -10.53 -29.42
N ASN A 36 17.99 -9.89 -28.63
CA ASN A 36 18.34 -8.74 -27.79
C ASN A 36 18.19 -9.15 -26.31
N ASN A 37 19.17 -8.79 -25.49
CA ASN A 37 19.20 -9.08 -24.05
C ASN A 37 18.39 -8.04 -23.26
N ASP A 38 17.06 -8.04 -23.42
CA ASP A 38 16.12 -7.31 -22.57
C ASP A 38 15.30 -8.32 -21.75
N GLY A 39 14.83 -7.93 -20.55
CA GLY A 39 14.36 -8.80 -19.46
C GLY A 39 13.11 -9.66 -19.68
N PHE A 40 12.69 -9.91 -20.92
CA PHE A 40 11.46 -10.62 -21.28
C PHE A 40 11.34 -12.04 -20.69
N ARG A 41 10.68 -12.17 -19.53
CA ARG A 41 10.24 -13.45 -18.98
C ARG A 41 8.97 -13.90 -19.72
N GLY A 42 9.11 -14.88 -20.62
CA GLY A 42 7.99 -15.43 -21.39
C GLY A 42 7.42 -14.51 -22.47
N GLY A 43 8.14 -13.47 -22.88
CA GLY A 43 7.65 -12.50 -23.87
C GLY A 43 6.78 -11.38 -23.29
N ILE A 44 6.69 -11.28 -21.96
CA ILE A 44 6.04 -10.18 -21.24
C ILE A 44 7.11 -9.17 -20.78
N PRO A 45 6.88 -7.86 -20.89
CA PRO A 45 7.76 -6.85 -20.27
C PRO A 45 7.82 -7.01 -18.75
N ASP A 46 8.93 -6.62 -18.11
CA ASP A 46 9.01 -6.55 -16.64
C ASP A 46 8.12 -5.44 -16.03
N THR A 47 7.64 -4.50 -16.86
CA THR A 47 6.77 -3.38 -16.44
C THR A 47 5.79 -3.02 -17.56
N VAL A 48 4.53 -2.81 -17.20
CA VAL A 48 3.39 -2.51 -18.06
C VAL A 48 2.61 -1.34 -17.44
N GLU A 49 2.16 -0.38 -18.24
CA GLU A 49 1.60 0.87 -17.69
C GLU A 49 0.21 0.66 -17.07
N THR A 50 -0.67 -0.10 -17.73
CA THR A 50 -2.08 -0.24 -17.33
C THR A 50 -2.56 -1.69 -17.39
N PHE A 51 -3.61 -2.01 -16.63
CA PHE A 51 -4.21 -3.35 -16.67
C PHE A 51 -4.87 -3.63 -18.03
N VAL A 52 -5.33 -2.60 -18.72
CA VAL A 52 -5.80 -2.69 -20.10
C VAL A 52 -4.67 -3.10 -21.04
N GLU A 53 -3.49 -2.49 -20.91
CA GLU A 53 -2.30 -2.92 -21.67
C GLU A 53 -1.95 -4.38 -21.35
N LEU A 54 -1.92 -4.74 -20.06
CA LEU A 54 -1.62 -6.11 -19.62
C LEU A 54 -2.62 -7.14 -20.17
N SER A 55 -3.90 -6.78 -20.29
CA SER A 55 -4.94 -7.66 -20.82
C SER A 55 -4.77 -8.04 -22.30
N ASN A 56 -3.89 -7.35 -23.05
CA ASN A 56 -3.53 -7.75 -24.41
C ASN A 56 -2.54 -8.93 -24.46
N TYR A 57 -1.88 -9.25 -23.35
CA TYR A 57 -0.96 -10.38 -23.26
C TYR A 57 -1.73 -11.63 -22.79
N ASP A 58 -1.74 -12.67 -23.62
CA ASP A 58 -2.47 -13.92 -23.34
C ASP A 58 -1.86 -14.69 -22.16
N CYS A 59 -2.48 -14.53 -20.99
CA CYS A 59 -2.15 -15.31 -19.80
C CYS A 59 -2.71 -16.74 -19.87
N GLY A 60 -2.12 -17.53 -20.78
CA GLY A 60 -2.32 -18.97 -20.88
C GLY A 60 -1.35 -19.77 -20.01
N LYS A 61 -1.52 -21.10 -20.01
CA LYS A 61 -0.73 -22.04 -19.18
C LYS A 61 0.80 -21.95 -19.37
N SER A 62 1.25 -21.49 -20.54
CA SER A 62 2.67 -21.25 -20.85
C SER A 62 3.29 -20.09 -20.08
N LEU A 63 2.47 -19.14 -19.60
CA LEU A 63 2.90 -17.98 -18.83
C LEU A 63 2.50 -18.07 -17.35
N ARG A 64 1.99 -19.22 -16.88
CA ARG A 64 1.63 -19.41 -15.47
C ARG A 64 2.82 -19.06 -14.57
N CYS A 65 2.56 -18.25 -13.53
CA CYS A 65 3.55 -17.68 -12.61
C CYS A 65 4.50 -16.62 -13.20
N VAL A 66 4.37 -16.21 -14.47
CA VAL A 66 5.06 -15.02 -15.00
C VAL A 66 4.52 -13.78 -14.30
N THR A 67 5.43 -12.87 -13.93
CA THR A 67 5.12 -11.62 -13.22
C THR A 67 5.51 -10.41 -14.05
N THR A 68 4.70 -9.36 -14.01
CA THR A 68 5.07 -8.01 -14.47
C THR A 68 4.72 -6.99 -13.40
N TYR A 69 5.43 -5.88 -13.33
CA TYR A 69 4.99 -4.72 -12.58
C TYR A 69 3.91 -3.96 -13.35
N LEU A 70 2.84 -3.53 -12.68
CA LEU A 70 1.80 -2.68 -13.26
C LEU A 70 1.91 -1.28 -12.64
N VAL A 71 2.15 -0.27 -13.46
CA VAL A 71 2.33 1.12 -12.98
C VAL A 71 1.02 1.66 -12.40
N GLU A 72 -0.11 1.47 -13.08
CA GLU A 72 -1.47 1.91 -12.66
C GLU A 72 -1.83 1.51 -11.22
N TYR A 73 -1.41 0.34 -10.75
CA TYR A 73 -1.70 -0.19 -9.41
C TYR A 73 -0.46 -0.27 -8.50
N HIS A 74 0.67 0.28 -8.95
CA HIS A 74 1.95 0.26 -8.24
C HIS A 74 2.35 -1.10 -7.64
N GLY A 75 2.12 -2.21 -8.35
CA GLY A 75 2.36 -3.54 -7.81
C GLY A 75 2.46 -4.63 -8.86
N LYS A 76 2.73 -5.86 -8.44
CA LYS A 76 2.98 -6.98 -9.36
C LYS A 76 1.64 -7.59 -9.82
N ALA A 77 1.50 -7.85 -11.11
CA ALA A 77 0.52 -8.77 -11.65
C ALA A 77 1.18 -10.12 -11.95
N VAL A 78 0.47 -11.21 -11.68
CA VAL A 78 0.94 -12.59 -11.86
C VAL A 78 -0.05 -13.34 -12.74
N CYS A 79 0.45 -14.04 -13.75
CA CYS A 79 -0.41 -14.83 -14.61
C CYS A 79 -0.82 -16.16 -13.93
N ASP A 80 -2.13 -16.40 -13.77
CA ASP A 80 -2.68 -17.66 -13.24
C ASP A 80 -2.59 -18.82 -14.24
N GLY A 81 -2.58 -18.50 -15.54
CA GLY A 81 -2.51 -19.45 -16.64
C GLY A 81 -3.82 -20.21 -16.93
N GLU A 82 -4.87 -20.00 -16.13
CA GLU A 82 -6.23 -20.48 -16.40
C GLU A 82 -7.26 -19.34 -16.37
N ASN A 83 -7.19 -18.43 -15.38
CA ASN A 83 -8.17 -17.35 -15.20
C ASN A 83 -7.66 -15.95 -15.61
N GLY A 84 -6.47 -15.86 -16.22
CA GLY A 84 -5.87 -14.60 -16.64
C GLY A 84 -4.92 -13.96 -15.60
N TRP A 85 -4.68 -12.66 -15.75
CA TRP A 85 -3.78 -11.90 -14.87
C TRP A 85 -4.44 -11.59 -13.52
N VAL A 86 -3.74 -11.92 -12.43
CA VAL A 86 -4.18 -11.72 -11.03
C VAL A 86 -3.21 -10.77 -10.33
N PHE A 87 -3.72 -9.79 -9.59
CA PHE A 87 -2.86 -8.82 -8.91
C PHE A 87 -2.30 -9.34 -7.57
N SER A 88 -1.08 -8.93 -7.20
CA SER A 88 -0.24 -9.67 -6.25
C SER A 88 -0.74 -9.87 -4.81
N PRO A 89 -1.59 -9.02 -4.20
CA PRO A 89 -2.10 -9.28 -2.85
C PRO A 89 -3.00 -10.52 -2.73
N LEU A 90 -3.30 -11.20 -3.84
CA LEU A 90 -4.11 -12.42 -3.90
C LEU A 90 -3.30 -13.69 -4.23
N VAL A 91 -1.97 -13.58 -4.40
CA VAL A 91 -1.13 -14.64 -5.00
C VAL A 91 -0.97 -15.89 -4.16
N GLU A 92 -1.20 -15.86 -2.84
CA GLU A 92 -1.08 -17.06 -1.99
C GLU A 92 -2.03 -18.22 -2.36
N LYS A 93 -3.05 -17.98 -3.21
CA LYS A 93 -3.89 -19.06 -3.76
C LYS A 93 -3.33 -19.73 -5.01
N MET A 94 -2.34 -19.11 -5.65
CA MET A 94 -1.68 -19.62 -6.85
C MET A 94 -0.39 -20.31 -6.43
N GLY A 95 -0.38 -21.64 -6.45
CA GLY A 95 0.80 -22.46 -6.15
C GLY A 95 1.92 -22.24 -7.17
N CYS A 96 2.67 -21.16 -6.96
CA CYS A 96 3.79 -20.65 -7.72
C CYS A 96 4.96 -20.49 -6.74
N ASP A 97 5.98 -21.34 -6.86
CA ASP A 97 7.12 -21.35 -5.92
C ASP A 97 8.05 -20.16 -6.20
N PHE A 98 7.76 -19.02 -5.58
CA PHE A 98 8.51 -17.76 -5.74
C PHE A 98 9.86 -17.69 -5.01
N PHE A 99 10.54 -18.83 -4.84
CA PHE A 99 11.91 -18.87 -4.33
C PHE A 99 12.73 -19.99 -4.99
N THR A 100 13.56 -19.63 -5.98
CA THR A 100 14.95 -20.12 -6.16
C THR A 100 15.59 -19.50 -7.42
N GLU A 101 16.50 -18.55 -7.25
CA GLU A 101 17.72 -18.48 -8.08
C GLU A 101 18.92 -18.40 -7.14
N SER A 102 19.95 -19.21 -7.42
CA SER A 102 20.87 -19.73 -6.40
C SER A 102 22.21 -18.98 -6.33
N GLY A 103 22.45 -18.29 -5.22
CA GLY A 103 23.77 -17.81 -4.81
C GLY A 103 24.48 -18.82 -3.91
N HIS A 104 25.25 -19.74 -4.49
CA HIS A 104 25.88 -20.85 -3.77
C HIS A 104 27.09 -20.38 -2.94
N PHE A 105 26.91 -20.20 -1.63
CA PHE A 105 28.03 -20.08 -0.68
C PHE A 105 28.04 -21.27 0.29
N ARG A 106 29.23 -21.82 0.51
CA ARG A 106 29.46 -22.95 1.42
C ARG A 106 29.52 -22.45 2.85
N GLU A 107 28.84 -23.14 3.75
CA GLU A 107 29.12 -23.08 5.18
C GLU A 107 30.49 -23.73 5.42
N GLU A 108 31.43 -22.97 6.00
CA GLU A 108 32.56 -23.55 6.71
C GLU A 108 32.27 -23.43 8.21
N GLU A 109 32.22 -24.58 8.90
CA GLU A 109 32.17 -24.61 10.36
C GLU A 109 33.45 -23.97 10.93
N PHE A 110 33.31 -23.07 11.90
CA PHE A 110 34.41 -22.78 12.80
C PHE A 110 33.99 -22.87 14.27
N SER A 111 34.75 -23.68 15.00
CA SER A 111 34.48 -24.06 16.38
C SER A 111 35.14 -23.10 17.38
N SER A 112 34.42 -22.83 18.47
CA SER A 112 34.95 -22.57 19.82
C SER A 112 36.03 -21.48 20.01
N SER A 113 35.71 -20.44 20.79
CA SER A 113 36.28 -20.33 22.14
C SER A 113 35.59 -19.25 22.97
N SER A 114 35.04 -19.63 24.12
CA SER A 114 34.56 -18.69 25.14
C SER A 114 35.74 -18.00 25.83
N THR A 115 35.65 -16.69 26.08
CA THR A 115 36.47 -16.02 27.10
C THR A 115 35.58 -15.07 27.89
N GLU A 116 35.45 -15.29 29.18
CA GLU A 116 34.68 -14.44 30.08
C GLU A 116 35.42 -13.12 30.34
N LEU A 117 34.68 -12.00 30.34
CA LEU A 117 35.14 -10.75 30.93
C LEU A 117 34.07 -10.26 31.93
N VAL A 118 34.54 -9.96 33.15
CA VAL A 118 33.72 -9.64 34.32
C VAL A 118 33.14 -8.22 34.18
N PRO A 119 31.89 -7.94 34.61
CA PRO A 119 31.36 -6.58 34.65
C PRO A 119 31.99 -5.78 35.80
N ASP A 120 32.46 -4.57 35.49
CA ASP A 120 32.91 -3.59 36.50
C ASP A 120 31.68 -2.84 37.07
N PRO A 121 31.39 -2.94 38.38
CA PRO A 121 30.18 -2.36 38.96
C PRO A 121 30.40 -0.92 39.43
N ASN A 122 30.54 0.02 38.50
CA ASN A 122 30.15 1.43 38.67
C ASN A 122 30.37 2.27 37.40
N LEU A 123 29.33 2.38 36.57
CA LEU A 123 29.18 3.56 35.72
C LEU A 123 27.68 3.85 35.51
N GLU A 124 27.16 4.78 36.31
CA GLU A 124 25.84 5.38 36.09
C GLU A 124 25.91 6.30 34.86
N THR A 125 25.73 5.73 33.67
CA THR A 125 25.44 6.52 32.45
C THR A 125 23.94 6.64 32.27
N GLU A 126 23.43 7.83 32.59
CA GLU A 126 22.10 8.34 32.28
C GLU A 126 21.54 7.85 30.91
N GLU A 127 20.53 6.98 30.91
CA GLU A 127 19.76 6.61 29.70
C GLU A 127 18.82 7.75 29.28
N SER A 128 19.36 8.87 28.80
CA SER A 128 18.57 10.03 28.36
C SER A 128 18.37 10.08 26.83
N SER A 129 17.86 9.01 26.21
CA SER A 129 17.42 9.05 24.79
C SER A 129 16.32 8.07 24.37
N VAL A 130 16.01 7.01 25.12
CA VAL A 130 15.05 5.94 24.71
C VAL A 130 13.58 6.25 25.11
N SER A 131 13.28 7.48 25.53
CA SER A 131 11.97 7.83 26.12
C SER A 131 10.85 8.08 25.08
N SER A 132 11.19 8.56 23.88
CA SER A 132 10.21 8.95 22.85
C SER A 132 9.42 7.77 22.25
N SER A 133 10.04 6.58 22.18
CA SER A 133 9.52 5.45 21.41
C SER A 133 8.27 4.79 21.99
N LYS A 134 8.06 4.87 23.32
CA LYS A 134 7.00 4.13 24.03
C LYS A 134 5.66 4.87 24.14
N GLY A 135 5.60 6.16 23.81
CA GLY A 135 4.37 6.97 23.95
C GLY A 135 3.21 6.44 23.09
N ALA A 136 3.47 6.17 21.81
CA ALA A 136 2.50 5.59 20.89
C ALA A 136 2.14 4.13 21.21
N TRP A 137 2.97 3.38 21.94
CA TRP A 137 2.74 1.96 22.24
C TRP A 137 1.56 1.74 23.19
N ALA A 138 1.21 2.74 24.00
CA ALA A 138 0.06 2.72 24.90
C ALA A 138 -1.31 2.64 24.17
N TYR A 139 -1.33 2.78 22.84
CA TYR A 139 -2.52 2.80 22.00
C TYR A 139 -2.68 1.57 21.10
N LEU A 140 -1.70 0.65 21.12
CA LEU A 140 -1.73 -0.60 20.37
C LEU A 140 -2.75 -1.57 20.97
N ASN A 141 -3.37 -2.39 20.12
CA ASN A 141 -4.21 -3.49 20.58
C ASN A 141 -3.38 -4.58 21.31
N PRO A 142 -3.57 -4.84 22.62
CA PRO A 142 -2.80 -5.82 23.37
C PRO A 142 -3.11 -7.29 22.98
N ASP A 143 -4.20 -7.54 22.26
CA ASP A 143 -4.58 -8.87 21.79
C ASP A 143 -3.91 -9.25 20.46
N ILE A 144 -3.11 -8.35 19.87
CA ILE A 144 -2.37 -8.55 18.61
C ILE A 144 -0.89 -8.80 18.91
N ASP A 145 -0.34 -9.88 18.33
CA ASP A 145 1.10 -10.19 18.41
C ASP A 145 1.87 -9.38 17.35
N TYR A 146 2.49 -8.28 17.79
CA TYR A 146 3.28 -7.39 16.94
C TYR A 146 4.76 -7.75 16.94
N SER A 147 5.31 -7.95 15.74
CA SER A 147 6.75 -7.93 15.52
C SER A 147 7.33 -6.52 15.75
N GLU A 148 8.65 -6.43 15.89
CA GLU A 148 9.38 -5.16 16.02
C GLU A 148 10.28 -4.92 14.80
N PHE A 149 10.39 -3.65 14.40
CA PHE A 149 11.32 -3.16 13.41
C PHE A 149 12.04 -1.93 13.94
N THR A 150 13.37 -1.90 13.88
CA THR A 150 14.17 -0.74 14.27
C THR A 150 14.60 0.01 13.02
N ASP A 151 14.21 1.28 12.91
CA ASP A 151 14.73 2.15 11.85
C ASP A 151 16.19 2.52 12.16
N ALA A 152 17.11 2.04 11.31
CA ALA A 152 18.54 2.23 11.51
C ALA A 152 19.00 3.70 11.36
N ARG A 153 18.13 4.59 10.86
CA ARG A 153 18.47 6.01 10.61
C ARG A 153 18.38 6.86 11.87
N ASP A 154 17.46 6.54 12.78
CA ASP A 154 17.19 7.31 14.02
C ASP A 154 17.12 6.43 15.28
N GLY A 155 17.16 5.10 15.15
CA GLY A 155 17.03 4.14 16.25
C GLY A 155 15.59 3.95 16.75
N GLN A 156 14.59 4.51 16.07
CA GLN A 156 13.20 4.41 16.47
C GLN A 156 12.68 2.98 16.23
N VAL A 157 12.22 2.33 17.30
CA VAL A 157 11.58 1.01 17.23
C VAL A 157 10.09 1.19 16.96
N TYR A 158 9.61 0.58 15.88
CA TYR A 158 8.23 0.50 15.47
C TYR A 158 7.70 -0.93 15.73
N LYS A 159 6.41 -1.02 16.02
CA LYS A 159 5.67 -2.28 16.06
C LYS A 159 5.08 -2.51 14.67
N THR A 160 5.07 -3.75 14.21
CA THR A 160 4.67 -4.10 12.85
C THR A 160 3.69 -5.25 12.86
N LEU A 161 2.61 -5.11 12.10
CA LEU A 161 1.62 -6.13 11.86
C LEU A 161 1.93 -6.81 10.52
N SER A 162 2.12 -8.13 10.54
CA SER A 162 2.15 -8.95 9.33
C SER A 162 0.84 -9.72 9.20
N THR A 163 0.08 -9.44 8.14
CA THR A 163 -0.86 -10.41 7.57
C THR A 163 -0.07 -11.37 6.67
N SER A 164 -0.74 -12.35 6.06
CA SER A 164 -0.06 -13.28 5.14
C SER A 164 0.39 -12.59 3.83
N THR A 165 -0.26 -11.48 3.44
CA THR A 165 0.02 -10.78 2.17
C THR A 165 0.57 -9.35 2.32
N GLN A 166 0.49 -8.77 3.51
CA GLN A 166 0.86 -7.36 3.79
C GLN A 166 1.59 -7.23 5.12
N THR A 167 2.64 -6.41 5.19
CA THR A 167 3.22 -5.99 6.47
C THR A 167 3.19 -4.47 6.60
N TRP A 168 2.54 -4.00 7.66
CA TRP A 168 2.31 -2.59 7.96
C TRP A 168 3.03 -2.19 9.26
N MET A 169 3.50 -0.94 9.35
CA MET A 169 3.78 -0.35 10.66
C MET A 169 2.47 -0.16 11.44
N ALA A 170 2.46 -0.37 12.75
CA ALA A 170 1.29 -0.09 13.59
C ALA A 170 1.23 1.39 13.99
N GLN A 171 2.38 2.02 14.28
CA GLN A 171 2.47 3.46 14.56
C GLN A 171 2.66 4.29 13.28
N ASN A 172 2.43 5.60 13.41
CA ASN A 172 2.79 6.59 12.40
C ASN A 172 4.32 6.77 12.35
N LEU A 173 4.90 6.97 11.17
CA LEU A 173 6.33 7.23 11.02
C LEU A 173 6.71 8.54 11.75
N ASN A 174 7.76 8.48 12.58
CA ASN A 174 8.23 9.60 13.40
C ASN A 174 9.63 10.13 13.00
N TYR A 175 10.17 9.64 11.87
CA TYR A 175 11.49 10.00 11.36
C TYR A 175 11.60 11.50 11.06
N ASP A 176 12.66 12.15 11.57
CA ASP A 176 12.93 13.56 11.27
C ASP A 176 13.82 13.68 10.01
N PRO A 177 13.33 14.21 8.87
CA PRO A 177 14.15 14.42 7.69
C PRO A 177 15.16 15.58 7.84
N GLY A 178 15.08 16.37 8.92
CA GLY A 178 15.91 17.56 9.11
C GLY A 178 15.35 18.78 8.39
N ASP A 179 16.22 19.63 7.85
CA ASP A 179 15.80 20.79 7.06
C ASP A 179 15.30 20.34 5.68
N VAL A 180 14.08 20.76 5.34
CA VAL A 180 13.40 20.43 4.08
C VAL A 180 13.10 21.67 3.23
N SER A 181 13.61 22.85 3.60
CA SER A 181 13.34 24.12 2.90
C SER A 181 13.69 24.09 1.41
N ASP A 182 14.74 23.35 1.04
CA ASP A 182 15.17 23.15 -0.36
C ASP A 182 14.22 22.26 -1.18
N MET A 183 13.24 21.57 -0.56
CA MET A 183 12.22 20.77 -1.24
C MET A 183 11.02 21.61 -1.75
N GLY A 184 11.05 22.93 -1.61
CA GLY A 184 10.07 23.88 -2.17
C GLY A 184 9.29 24.67 -1.12
N GLU A 185 8.57 25.71 -1.57
CA GLU A 185 7.92 26.73 -0.72
C GLU A 185 7.03 26.16 0.41
N TYR A 186 6.27 25.09 0.13
CA TYR A 186 5.37 24.46 1.10
C TYR A 186 6.03 23.33 1.90
N ALA A 187 7.30 23.00 1.66
CA ALA A 187 7.95 21.85 2.29
C ALA A 187 7.97 21.99 3.81
N TRP A 188 7.36 21.02 4.50
CA TRP A 188 7.23 21.07 5.94
C TRP A 188 7.12 19.66 6.52
N SER A 189 7.79 19.44 7.65
CA SER A 189 7.60 18.27 8.48
C SER A 189 7.74 18.64 9.95
N GLY A 190 6.98 17.98 10.83
CA GLY A 190 7.00 18.28 12.26
C GLY A 190 5.83 17.72 13.04
N CYS A 191 5.81 18.03 14.33
CA CYS A 191 4.79 17.57 15.26
C CYS A 191 3.53 18.44 15.19
N TYR A 192 2.37 17.87 15.49
CA TYR A 192 1.12 18.62 15.62
C TYR A 192 1.26 19.80 16.62
N ASN A 193 0.80 20.99 16.23
CA ASN A 193 0.97 22.25 16.99
C ASN A 193 2.43 22.58 17.39
N ASN A 194 3.42 22.04 16.68
CA ASN A 194 4.85 22.17 17.01
C ASN A 194 5.23 21.65 18.41
N LYS A 195 4.47 20.70 18.97
CA LYS A 195 4.71 20.12 20.30
C LYS A 195 5.41 18.77 20.22
N ALA A 196 6.60 18.63 20.81
CA ALA A 196 7.39 17.39 20.80
C ALA A 196 6.59 16.16 21.30
N ASP A 197 5.82 16.31 22.39
CA ASP A 197 4.95 15.25 22.93
C ASP A 197 3.94 14.73 21.90
N SER A 198 3.52 15.57 20.94
CA SER A 198 2.62 15.15 19.88
C SER A 198 3.32 14.24 18.86
N CYS A 199 4.63 14.40 18.61
CA CYS A 199 5.39 13.41 17.86
C CYS A 199 5.50 12.08 18.62
N SER A 200 5.81 12.12 19.92
CA SER A 200 5.91 10.90 20.76
C SER A 200 4.60 10.10 20.86
N LYS A 201 3.44 10.78 20.72
CA LYS A 201 2.11 10.15 20.70
C LYS A 201 1.65 9.75 19.29
N TYR A 202 1.73 10.68 18.33
CA TYR A 202 1.07 10.58 17.02
C TYR A 202 2.03 10.36 15.86
N GLY A 203 3.34 10.22 16.10
CA GLY A 203 4.34 10.35 15.05
C GLY A 203 4.36 11.76 14.43
N ARG A 204 5.10 11.88 13.34
CA ARG A 204 5.35 13.15 12.66
C ARG A 204 4.42 13.31 11.45
N LEU A 205 4.15 14.57 11.10
CA LEU A 205 3.40 14.93 9.90
C LEU A 205 4.36 15.41 8.81
N TYR A 206 4.04 15.15 7.54
CA TYR A 206 4.86 15.51 6.37
C TYR A 206 3.98 16.11 5.27
N THR A 207 4.47 17.13 4.54
CA THR A 207 3.88 17.49 3.24
C THR A 207 4.15 16.41 2.22
N TRP A 208 3.36 16.36 1.14
CA TRP A 208 3.43 15.23 0.21
C TRP A 208 4.81 15.11 -0.44
N GLN A 209 5.44 16.20 -0.87
CA GLN A 209 6.81 16.17 -1.42
C GLN A 209 7.86 15.63 -0.43
N VAL A 210 7.69 15.85 0.87
CA VAL A 210 8.58 15.33 1.92
C VAL A 210 8.26 13.86 2.19
N ALA A 211 6.99 13.46 2.20
CA ALA A 211 6.57 12.06 2.29
C ALA A 211 7.10 11.22 1.10
N MET A 212 7.07 11.78 -0.10
CA MET A 212 7.65 11.24 -1.33
C MET A 212 9.18 11.36 -1.39
N ASN A 213 9.79 12.13 -0.46
CA ASN A 213 11.21 12.49 -0.44
C ASN A 213 11.73 12.98 -1.81
N ASN A 214 10.95 13.82 -2.49
CA ASN A 214 11.23 14.28 -3.84
C ASN A 214 10.64 15.69 -4.11
N ALA A 215 11.53 16.67 -4.35
CA ALA A 215 11.16 18.05 -4.66
C ALA A 215 10.43 18.23 -6.00
N ASP A 216 10.51 17.24 -6.91
CA ASP A 216 9.71 17.22 -8.14
C ASP A 216 8.26 16.74 -7.92
N CYS A 217 7.94 16.28 -6.72
CA CYS A 217 6.58 15.98 -6.27
C CYS A 217 5.93 17.13 -5.49
N ALA A 218 6.52 18.33 -5.52
CA ALA A 218 5.92 19.54 -4.92
C ALA A 218 4.59 19.95 -5.57
N HIS A 219 3.78 20.70 -4.80
CA HIS A 219 2.55 21.32 -5.29
C HIS A 219 2.79 22.11 -6.59
N GLY A 220 1.98 21.83 -7.62
CA GLY A 220 2.06 22.46 -8.95
C GLY A 220 2.92 21.68 -9.96
N LYS A 221 3.54 20.56 -9.57
CA LYS A 221 4.26 19.65 -10.46
C LYS A 221 3.53 18.31 -10.59
N GLU A 222 3.50 17.73 -11.78
CA GLU A 222 3.14 16.31 -11.95
C GLU A 222 4.30 15.43 -11.47
N CYS A 223 3.95 14.39 -10.72
CA CYS A 223 4.84 13.41 -10.12
C CYS A 223 4.30 12.03 -10.43
N LYS A 224 4.96 11.38 -11.39
CA LYS A 224 4.64 10.04 -11.88
C LYS A 224 5.75 9.10 -11.44
N PRO A 225 5.69 8.58 -10.20
CA PRO A 225 6.66 7.60 -9.73
C PRO A 225 6.48 6.28 -10.47
N ASN A 226 7.56 5.76 -11.04
CA ASN A 226 7.58 4.39 -11.54
C ASN A 226 8.03 3.49 -10.39
N GLY A 227 7.25 2.46 -10.06
CA GLY A 227 7.58 1.55 -8.96
C GLY A 227 6.96 1.94 -7.61
N PHE A 228 7.37 1.19 -6.57
CA PHE A 228 7.11 1.53 -5.18
C PHE A 228 7.90 2.79 -4.79
N VAL A 229 7.28 3.70 -4.03
CA VAL A 229 7.95 4.93 -3.58
C VAL A 229 8.45 4.77 -2.16
N GLN A 230 9.75 4.45 -1.99
CA GLN A 230 10.37 4.40 -0.64
C GLN A 230 10.07 5.70 0.14
N GLY A 231 10.26 6.85 -0.52
CA GLY A 231 9.95 8.15 0.06
C GLY A 231 10.70 8.40 1.37
N VAL A 232 9.98 8.88 2.38
CA VAL A 232 10.50 9.09 3.74
C VAL A 232 10.59 7.80 4.56
N CYS A 233 9.99 6.70 4.10
CA CYS A 233 10.08 5.40 4.78
C CYS A 233 11.51 4.83 4.74
N PRO A 234 11.88 3.97 5.71
CA PRO A 234 13.18 3.32 5.74
C PRO A 234 13.34 2.31 4.60
N SER A 235 14.57 1.94 4.25
CA SER A 235 14.82 0.96 3.19
C SER A 235 14.17 -0.41 3.49
N GLY A 236 13.60 -1.04 2.47
CA GLY A 236 12.72 -2.21 2.62
C GLY A 236 11.28 -1.86 2.98
N TRP A 237 10.93 -0.56 3.00
CA TRP A 237 9.58 -0.05 3.24
C TRP A 237 9.28 1.13 2.30
N HIS A 238 8.02 1.31 1.95
CA HIS A 238 7.56 2.38 1.07
C HIS A 238 6.29 3.08 1.57
N LEU A 239 5.99 4.22 0.96
CA LEU A 239 4.75 4.96 1.16
C LEU A 239 3.63 4.27 0.35
N PRO A 240 2.51 3.83 0.97
CA PRO A 240 1.53 2.98 0.31
C PRO A 240 0.88 3.65 -0.90
N SER A 241 0.72 2.90 -1.99
CA SER A 241 -0.10 3.29 -3.13
C SER A 241 -1.58 3.39 -2.76
N LEU A 242 -2.38 4.03 -3.62
CA LEU A 242 -3.84 4.07 -3.46
C LEU A 242 -4.39 2.64 -3.41
N TYR A 243 -3.90 1.78 -4.30
CA TYR A 243 -4.30 0.39 -4.44
C TYR A 243 -4.00 -0.44 -3.17
N GLU A 244 -2.85 -0.27 -2.52
CA GLU A 244 -2.53 -0.99 -1.27
C GLU A 244 -3.45 -0.59 -0.11
N TYR A 245 -3.92 0.67 -0.09
CA TYR A 245 -4.99 1.09 0.81
C TYR A 245 -6.35 0.49 0.42
N GLU A 246 -6.69 0.34 -0.87
CA GLU A 246 -7.90 -0.39 -1.29
C GLU A 246 -7.87 -1.84 -0.79
N VAL A 247 -6.74 -2.54 -0.90
CA VAL A 247 -6.55 -3.90 -0.37
C VAL A 247 -6.74 -3.93 1.15
N LEU A 248 -6.11 -3.00 1.88
CA LEU A 248 -6.28 -2.89 3.34
C LEU A 248 -7.74 -2.71 3.73
N ILE A 249 -8.49 -1.88 3.01
CA ILE A 249 -9.92 -1.63 3.26
C ILE A 249 -10.77 -2.87 2.92
N ASN A 250 -10.53 -3.51 1.79
CA ASN A 250 -11.30 -4.70 1.35
C ASN A 250 -11.15 -5.90 2.31
N ASN A 251 -10.07 -5.99 3.08
CA ASN A 251 -9.92 -6.98 4.16
C ASN A 251 -10.98 -6.83 5.27
N PHE A 252 -11.59 -5.65 5.42
CA PHE A 252 -12.59 -5.33 6.46
C PHE A 252 -13.94 -4.85 5.91
N ASP A 253 -14.03 -4.54 4.62
CA ASP A 253 -15.25 -4.22 3.87
C ASP A 253 -15.13 -4.70 2.42
N SER A 254 -15.40 -5.98 2.17
CA SER A 254 -15.29 -6.59 0.84
C SER A 254 -16.30 -6.08 -0.20
N LYS A 255 -17.17 -5.13 0.18
CA LYS A 255 -18.06 -4.42 -0.74
C LYS A 255 -17.46 -3.11 -1.25
N PHE A 256 -16.33 -2.67 -0.69
CA PHE A 256 -15.63 -1.46 -1.10
C PHE A 256 -15.20 -1.55 -2.56
N GLY A 257 -14.51 -2.62 -2.95
CA GLY A 257 -14.03 -2.80 -4.32
C GLY A 257 -12.71 -2.08 -4.59
N TYR A 258 -12.36 -1.95 -5.87
CA TYR A 258 -11.06 -1.46 -6.34
C TYR A 258 -11.22 -0.45 -7.47
N ASN A 259 -10.11 0.20 -7.84
CA ASN A 259 -9.96 1.13 -8.97
C ASN A 259 -10.78 2.43 -8.80
N HIS A 260 -10.88 2.94 -7.58
CA HIS A 260 -11.55 4.21 -7.32
C HIS A 260 -10.71 5.40 -7.81
N THR A 261 -11.33 6.27 -8.63
CA THR A 261 -10.69 7.47 -9.21
C THR A 261 -11.17 8.79 -8.61
N ILE A 262 -12.21 8.72 -7.78
CA ILE A 262 -12.80 9.82 -7.00
C ILE A 262 -13.30 9.26 -5.66
N GLU A 263 -13.59 10.16 -4.71
CA GLU A 263 -14.06 9.88 -3.34
C GLU A 263 -14.75 8.51 -3.13
N ALA A 264 -14.02 7.60 -2.50
CA ALA A 264 -14.48 6.25 -2.18
C ALA A 264 -14.67 6.09 -0.68
N LEU A 265 -15.78 5.46 -0.28
CA LEU A 265 -16.17 5.32 1.11
C LEU A 265 -16.47 3.85 1.44
N SER A 266 -15.68 3.27 2.34
CA SER A 266 -16.07 2.05 3.06
C SER A 266 -16.93 2.47 4.24
N SER A 267 -17.95 1.68 4.55
CA SER A 267 -18.90 1.96 5.65
C SER A 267 -18.59 1.24 6.96
N THR A 268 -17.57 0.38 6.97
CA THR A 268 -17.24 -0.47 8.13
C THR A 268 -15.75 -0.57 8.46
N ALA A 269 -14.85 -0.42 7.49
CA ALA A 269 -13.43 -0.68 7.71
C ALA A 269 -12.81 0.27 8.77
N GLY A 270 -13.33 1.50 8.91
CA GLY A 270 -12.78 2.51 9.81
C GLY A 270 -12.95 2.15 11.28
N LYS A 271 -13.98 1.38 11.64
CA LYS A 271 -14.10 0.76 12.96
C LYS A 271 -12.96 -0.17 13.30
N TYR A 272 -12.50 -0.96 12.33
CA TYR A 272 -11.49 -1.99 12.54
C TYR A 272 -10.06 -1.43 12.48
N LEU A 273 -9.84 -0.31 11.77
CA LEU A 273 -8.53 0.34 11.62
C LEU A 273 -8.20 1.37 12.71
N ARG A 274 -9.20 2.01 13.34
CA ARG A 274 -8.98 2.97 14.44
C ARG A 274 -8.53 2.26 15.71
N SER A 275 -7.57 2.86 16.42
CA SER A 275 -7.12 2.41 17.75
C SER A 275 -8.26 2.34 18.78
N MET A 276 -8.12 1.44 19.77
CA MET A 276 -9.13 1.25 20.83
C MET A 276 -9.24 2.43 21.81
N THR A 277 -8.24 3.31 21.84
CA THR A 277 -8.24 4.53 22.66
C THR A 277 -7.60 5.69 21.89
N GLY A 278 -7.81 6.92 22.37
CA GLY A 278 -7.18 8.14 21.84
C GLY A 278 -8.05 8.97 20.90
N TRP A 279 -9.27 8.53 20.60
CA TRP A 279 -10.26 9.26 19.80
C TRP A 279 -11.29 10.00 20.66
N ASP A 280 -11.67 11.20 20.23
CA ASP A 280 -12.62 12.07 20.91
C ASP A 280 -14.05 11.50 20.89
N SER A 281 -14.90 11.96 21.83
CA SER A 281 -16.34 11.62 21.89
C SER A 281 -16.66 10.12 21.90
N SER A 282 -15.76 9.31 22.46
CA SER A 282 -15.84 7.84 22.45
C SER A 282 -15.78 7.21 21.04
N GLY A 283 -15.23 7.94 20.06
CA GLY A 283 -15.08 7.52 18.66
C GLY A 283 -13.97 6.51 18.38
N ASN A 284 -13.64 5.67 19.37
CA ASN A 284 -12.57 4.68 19.25
C ASN A 284 -13.01 3.51 18.35
N GLY A 285 -12.05 2.87 17.70
CA GLY A 285 -12.29 1.63 16.97
C GLY A 285 -12.26 0.38 17.86
N THR A 286 -12.38 -0.78 17.23
CA THR A 286 -12.08 -2.07 17.86
C THR A 286 -10.63 -2.48 17.69
N ASP A 287 -9.89 -1.83 16.79
CA ASP A 287 -8.50 -2.14 16.41
C ASP A 287 -8.22 -3.63 16.16
N SER A 288 -9.23 -4.40 15.75
CA SER A 288 -9.07 -5.84 15.46
C SER A 288 -8.34 -6.10 14.14
N SER A 289 -7.95 -5.04 13.44
CA SER A 289 -6.97 -5.10 12.35
C SER A 289 -5.53 -5.14 12.89
N GLY A 290 -5.24 -4.49 14.02
CA GLY A 290 -3.88 -4.17 14.46
C GLY A 290 -3.23 -3.00 13.71
N PHE A 291 -4.00 -2.18 12.99
CA PHE A 291 -3.50 -1.00 12.29
C PHE A 291 -3.28 0.19 13.23
N SER A 292 -3.94 0.18 14.40
CA SER A 292 -3.77 1.13 15.52
C SER A 292 -3.75 2.61 15.12
N ALA A 293 -4.61 3.01 14.18
CA ALA A 293 -4.62 4.39 13.70
C ALA A 293 -5.02 5.36 14.80
N LEU A 294 -4.13 6.31 15.09
CA LEU A 294 -4.34 7.40 16.02
C LEU A 294 -4.71 8.71 15.30
N PRO A 295 -5.60 9.54 15.89
CA PRO A 295 -6.08 10.77 15.26
C PRO A 295 -5.08 11.92 15.46
N ALA A 296 -4.02 11.90 14.65
CA ALA A 296 -2.97 12.92 14.63
C ALA A 296 -3.45 14.32 14.18
N GLY A 297 -4.65 14.41 13.59
CA GLY A 297 -5.12 15.62 12.92
C GLY A 297 -4.37 15.85 11.61
N TYR A 298 -4.29 17.11 11.20
CA TYR A 298 -3.49 17.57 10.07
C TYR A 298 -3.08 19.04 10.22
N ARG A 299 -2.16 19.50 9.36
CA ARG A 299 -1.88 20.92 9.13
C ARG A 299 -2.26 21.28 7.69
N ASN A 300 -2.90 22.42 7.45
CA ASN A 300 -3.22 22.88 6.09
C ASN A 300 -1.98 23.54 5.43
N TYR A 301 -2.05 23.84 4.13
CA TYR A 301 -0.94 24.53 3.44
C TYR A 301 -0.67 25.96 3.93
N HIS A 302 -1.65 26.65 4.54
CA HIS A 302 -1.46 27.95 5.20
C HIS A 302 -0.68 27.85 6.52
N GLY A 303 -0.66 26.66 7.12
CA GLY A 303 0.06 26.32 8.34
C GLY A 303 -0.76 26.18 9.62
N ASP A 304 -2.08 26.25 9.53
CA ASP A 304 -3.00 26.01 10.64
C ASP A 304 -3.17 24.51 10.92
N PHE A 305 -3.30 24.14 12.19
CA PHE A 305 -3.50 22.77 12.66
C PHE A 305 -4.96 22.49 13.03
N TYR A 306 -5.47 21.31 12.64
CA TYR A 306 -6.86 20.91 12.87
C TYR A 306 -7.01 19.46 13.32
N ASP A 307 -8.10 19.21 14.06
CA ASP A 307 -8.73 17.89 14.26
C ASP A 307 -7.84 16.76 14.82
N ALA A 308 -6.77 17.07 15.55
CA ALA A 308 -6.15 16.09 16.45
C ALA A 308 -7.19 15.62 17.50
N GLY A 309 -7.22 14.32 17.79
CA GLY A 309 -8.31 13.67 18.53
C GLY A 309 -9.49 13.23 17.66
N ARG A 310 -9.66 13.82 16.46
CA ARG A 310 -10.87 13.67 15.63
C ARG A 310 -10.65 13.00 14.28
N TYR A 311 -9.53 13.24 13.61
CA TYR A 311 -9.18 12.64 12.32
C TYR A 311 -7.79 12.00 12.34
N ALA A 312 -7.65 10.83 11.73
CA ALA A 312 -6.38 10.30 11.27
C ALA A 312 -6.35 10.41 9.74
N THR A 313 -5.30 11.03 9.19
CA THR A 313 -5.12 11.18 7.74
C THR A 313 -3.73 10.70 7.36
N PHE A 314 -3.63 9.85 6.35
CA PHE A 314 -2.38 9.24 5.90
C PHE A 314 -2.16 9.52 4.41
N TRP A 315 -0.97 9.96 4.03
CA TRP A 315 -0.62 10.11 2.62
C TRP A 315 -0.56 8.75 1.91
N SER A 316 -0.94 8.76 0.65
CA SER A 316 -0.59 7.74 -0.34
C SER A 316 0.54 8.25 -1.25
N ALA A 317 1.31 7.35 -1.86
CA ALA A 317 2.25 7.68 -2.92
C ALA A 317 1.59 8.01 -4.27
N SER A 318 0.29 7.73 -4.43
CA SER A 318 -0.42 7.98 -5.69
C SER A 318 -0.80 9.45 -5.86
N GLU A 319 -0.43 10.02 -7.00
CA GLU A 319 -0.85 11.36 -7.45
C GLU A 319 -2.31 11.33 -7.95
N PHE A 320 -3.05 12.42 -7.72
CA PHE A 320 -4.31 12.67 -8.43
C PHE A 320 -4.10 13.63 -9.61
N ASN A 321 -3.37 14.73 -9.37
CA ASN A 321 -2.98 15.70 -10.40
C ASN A 321 -1.76 16.53 -9.90
N SER A 322 -1.35 17.56 -10.64
CA SER A 322 -0.20 18.39 -10.25
C SER A 322 -0.32 19.12 -8.90
N THR A 323 -1.52 19.40 -8.41
CA THR A 323 -1.80 20.07 -7.12
C THR A 323 -2.19 19.12 -5.99
N ASP A 324 -2.82 17.99 -6.28
CA ASP A 324 -3.44 17.08 -5.29
C ASP A 324 -2.85 15.67 -5.34
N ALA A 325 -2.78 15.03 -4.17
CA ALA A 325 -2.42 13.63 -4.01
C ALA A 325 -3.45 12.87 -3.16
N TYR A 326 -3.48 11.54 -3.29
CA TYR A 326 -4.43 10.70 -2.56
C TYR A 326 -4.06 10.52 -1.08
N TYR A 327 -5.07 10.34 -0.24
CA TYR A 327 -4.95 10.05 1.18
C TYR A 327 -6.03 9.06 1.65
N LEU A 328 -5.71 8.32 2.72
CA LEU A 328 -6.68 7.58 3.53
C LEU A 328 -7.06 8.42 4.74
N ARG A 329 -8.37 8.53 5.06
CA ARG A 329 -8.85 9.19 6.27
C ARG A 329 -9.86 8.37 7.06
N LEU A 330 -9.70 8.47 8.38
CA LEU A 330 -10.58 7.91 9.41
C LEU A 330 -11.19 9.04 10.24
N TYR A 331 -12.45 8.90 10.61
CA TYR A 331 -13.24 9.89 11.35
C TYR A 331 -13.60 9.37 12.75
N TYR A 332 -13.65 10.23 13.77
CA TYR A 332 -14.06 9.81 15.11
C TYR A 332 -15.55 9.39 15.20
N ASN A 333 -16.43 10.04 14.44
CA ASN A 333 -17.88 9.89 14.58
C ASN A 333 -18.55 8.98 13.53
N MET A 334 -17.76 8.31 12.68
CA MET A 334 -18.25 7.43 11.62
C MET A 334 -17.38 6.17 11.58
N ASP A 335 -17.96 5.02 11.27
CA ASP A 335 -17.21 3.76 11.11
C ASP A 335 -16.53 3.66 9.73
N ASP A 336 -16.56 4.76 8.98
CA ASP A 336 -16.15 4.88 7.59
C ASP A 336 -14.64 5.02 7.39
N VAL A 337 -14.15 4.55 6.24
CA VAL A 337 -12.85 4.95 5.67
C VAL A 337 -13.11 5.71 4.40
N ILE A 338 -12.43 6.84 4.21
CA ILE A 338 -12.46 7.60 2.96
C ILE A 338 -11.10 7.53 2.27
N LEU A 339 -11.09 7.12 1.00
CA LEU A 339 -10.02 7.41 0.04
C LEU A 339 -10.45 8.60 -0.82
N ASN A 340 -9.66 9.67 -0.81
CA ASN A 340 -9.93 10.89 -1.56
C ASN A 340 -8.60 11.63 -1.80
N TYR A 341 -8.61 12.79 -2.45
CA TYR A 341 -7.43 13.57 -2.77
C TYR A 341 -7.47 14.98 -2.17
N ARG A 342 -6.28 15.51 -1.84
CA ARG A 342 -6.10 16.87 -1.30
C ARG A 342 -4.77 17.47 -1.73
N ASP A 343 -4.75 18.79 -1.69
CA ASP A 343 -3.59 19.65 -1.92
C ASP A 343 -2.32 19.11 -1.23
N LYS A 344 -1.27 18.91 -2.03
CA LYS A 344 0.05 18.36 -1.65
C LYS A 344 0.79 19.19 -0.59
N GLY A 345 0.47 20.47 -0.48
CA GLY A 345 0.98 21.39 0.55
C GLY A 345 0.32 21.21 1.93
N ASN A 346 -0.76 20.44 2.03
CA ASN A 346 -1.25 19.97 3.33
C ASN A 346 -0.26 18.99 3.97
N VAL A 347 -0.42 18.74 5.26
CA VAL A 347 0.50 17.93 6.04
C VAL A 347 -0.26 16.81 6.76
N PHE A 348 0.02 15.57 6.39
CA PHE A 348 -0.62 14.36 6.92
C PHE A 348 0.41 13.40 7.51
N SER A 349 -0.06 12.36 8.20
CA SER A 349 0.81 11.30 8.73
C SER A 349 1.32 10.39 7.61
N VAL A 350 2.44 9.70 7.85
CA VAL A 350 2.92 8.61 6.99
C VAL A 350 2.78 7.28 7.72
N ARG A 351 2.44 6.24 6.97
CA ARG A 351 2.23 4.87 7.45
C ARG A 351 2.92 3.92 6.48
N CYS A 352 4.12 3.46 6.82
CA CYS A 352 4.92 2.69 5.88
C CYS A 352 4.41 1.25 5.72
N PHE A 353 4.52 0.76 4.49
CA PHE A 353 4.25 -0.62 4.07
C PHE A 353 5.58 -1.30 3.73
N LYS A 354 5.72 -2.61 3.99
CA LYS A 354 6.97 -3.33 3.77
C LYS A 354 7.07 -3.90 2.36
N ASP A 355 8.26 -3.85 1.77
CA ASP A 355 8.53 -4.51 0.48
C ASP A 355 8.47 -6.05 0.63
N ASN A 356 7.90 -6.71 -0.39
CA ASN A 356 7.76 -8.18 -0.53
C ASN A 356 8.66 -8.75 -1.65
#